data_AF-A0A1W1WYU1-F1
#
_entry.id   AF-A0A1W1WYU1-F1
#
_cell.length_a   1.000
_cell.length_b   1.000
_cell.length_c   1.000
_cell.angle_alpha   90.00
_cell.angle_beta   90.00
_cell.angle_gamma   90.00
#
_symmetry.space_group_name_H-M   'P 1'
#
loop_
_entity.id
_entity.type
_entity.pdbx_description
1 polymer ?
#
loop_
_entity_poly.entity_id
_entity_poly.type
_entity_poly.pdbx_seq_one_letter_code
_entity_poly.pdbx_strand_id
1 'polypeptide(L)'
;MGSYDAAVKVILGHCRQAALEYFLGLQVEGSEILELPQETATFRRSDFPIRVRTSDGRVFVVLLEVQSRWERDLPLRLLEYDARYRLKTGLSVLPAVLLLTPSRAVVERFEDGGLRYAFRVISLAAMDAREVLDKGDPCLFPFVALMKGGS
;
A
#
# COMPACT_ATOMS: atom_id res chain seq x y z
N MET A 1 -14.10 3.57 12.77
CA MET A 1 -12.88 3.58 11.93
C MET A 1 -11.78 4.32 12.66
N GLY A 2 -10.51 4.00 12.41
CA GLY A 2 -9.62 5.11 12.05
C GLY A 2 -8.94 5.92 13.14
N SER A 3 -8.13 5.30 14.01
CA SER A 3 -7.00 6.00 14.65
C SER A 3 -5.67 5.57 14.01
N TYR A 4 -5.37 4.28 13.99
CA TYR A 4 -4.16 3.73 13.37
C TYR A 4 -4.07 4.03 11.87
N ASP A 5 -5.17 3.84 11.16
CA ASP A 5 -5.24 4.08 9.71
C ASP A 5 -4.90 5.54 9.35
N ALA A 6 -5.46 6.50 10.09
CA ALA A 6 -5.20 7.92 9.86
C ALA A 6 -3.74 8.29 10.18
N ALA A 7 -3.19 7.77 11.28
CA ALA A 7 -1.79 8.01 11.65
C ALA A 7 -0.82 7.42 10.63
N VAL A 8 -1.05 6.18 10.19
CA VAL A 8 -0.25 5.52 9.16
C VAL A 8 -0.32 6.28 7.84
N LYS A 9 -1.47 6.80 7.45
CA LYS A 9 -1.60 7.63 6.25
C LYS A 9 -0.73 8.89 6.35
N VAL A 10 -0.75 9.59 7.49
CA VAL A 10 0.13 10.76 7.68
C VAL A 10 1.60 10.35 7.56
N ILE A 11 2.01 9.25 8.21
CA ILE A 11 3.38 8.74 8.14
C ILE A 11 3.76 8.43 6.68
N LEU A 12 2.93 7.69 5.94
CA LEU A 12 3.18 7.36 4.54
C LEU A 12 3.25 8.59 3.64
N GLY A 13 2.51 9.66 3.93
CA GLY A 13 2.65 10.94 3.22
C GLY A 13 4.08 11.49 3.24
N HIS A 14 4.76 11.37 4.38
CA HIS A 14 6.13 11.86 4.60
C HIS A 14 7.22 10.81 4.33
N CYS A 15 6.94 9.54 4.61
CA CYS A 15 7.89 8.42 4.61
C CYS A 15 7.64 7.40 3.48
N ARG A 16 6.89 7.78 2.44
CA ARG A 16 6.53 6.86 1.33
C ARG A 16 7.73 6.14 0.71
N GLN A 17 8.86 6.81 0.53
CA GLN A 17 10.00 6.19 -0.13
C GLN A 17 10.55 5.02 0.69
N ALA A 18 10.82 5.24 1.99
CA ALA A 18 11.22 4.19 2.92
C ALA A 18 10.20 3.02 2.95
N ALA A 19 8.90 3.35 2.96
CA ALA A 19 7.84 2.35 2.94
C ALA A 19 7.82 1.52 1.64
N LEU A 20 7.96 2.16 0.47
CA LEU A 20 8.04 1.48 -0.82
C LEU A 20 9.28 0.58 -0.91
N GLU A 21 10.42 1.04 -0.43
CA GLU A 21 11.66 0.27 -0.44
C GLU A 21 11.59 -0.93 0.49
N TYR A 22 11.11 -0.72 1.73
CA TYR A 22 11.08 -1.77 2.73
C TYR A 22 9.92 -2.76 2.53
N PHE A 23 8.68 -2.29 2.38
CA PHE A 23 7.52 -3.18 2.33
C PHE A 23 7.33 -3.84 0.96
N LEU A 24 7.73 -3.17 -0.12
CA LEU A 24 7.58 -3.70 -1.48
C LEU A 24 8.88 -4.19 -2.09
N GLY A 25 10.03 -3.95 -1.46
CA GLY A 25 11.34 -4.38 -1.96
C GLY A 25 11.77 -3.62 -3.22
N LEU A 26 11.32 -2.37 -3.38
CA LEU A 26 11.61 -1.56 -4.55
C LEU A 26 12.92 -0.78 -4.37
N GLN A 27 13.68 -0.58 -5.43
CA GLN A 27 14.82 0.34 -5.43
C GLN A 27 14.36 1.69 -5.97
N VAL A 28 13.88 2.57 -5.09
CA VAL A 28 13.20 3.81 -5.48
C VAL A 28 14.21 4.94 -5.70
N GLU A 29 14.20 5.52 -6.90
CA GLU A 29 14.98 6.74 -7.21
C GLU A 29 14.12 8.00 -7.06
N GLY A 30 12.80 7.88 -7.21
CA GLY A 30 11.86 8.96 -6.98
C GLY A 30 10.44 8.47 -6.80
N SER A 31 9.66 9.20 -5.99
CA SER A 31 8.25 8.91 -5.75
C SER A 31 7.41 10.18 -5.64
N GLU A 32 6.25 10.17 -6.30
CA GLU A 32 5.30 11.28 -6.36
C GLU A 32 3.88 10.75 -6.11
N ILE A 33 3.13 11.39 -5.21
CA ILE A 33 1.71 11.06 -5.03
C ILE A 33 0.92 11.65 -6.20
N LEU A 34 0.14 10.82 -6.88
CA LEU A 34 -0.70 11.25 -7.98
C LEU A 34 -2.04 11.74 -7.46
N GLU A 35 -2.43 12.97 -7.82
CA GLU A 35 -3.79 13.44 -7.58
C GLU A 35 -4.67 13.15 -8.81
N LEU A 36 -5.82 12.51 -8.58
CA LEU A 36 -6.90 12.50 -9.55
C LEU A 36 -7.76 13.74 -9.31
N PRO A 37 -8.06 14.55 -10.35
CA PRO A 37 -9.11 15.55 -10.26
C PRO A 37 -10.39 14.86 -9.76
N GLN A 38 -10.86 15.29 -8.59
CA GLN A 38 -12.09 14.76 -8.02
C GLN A 38 -13.27 15.47 -8.69
N GLU A 39 -14.14 14.73 -9.37
CA GLU A 39 -15.42 15.28 -9.85
C GLU A 39 -16.41 15.52 -8.69
N THR A 40 -16.17 14.93 -7.51
CA THR A 40 -17.00 15.11 -6.30
C THR A 40 -16.19 14.85 -5.03
N ALA A 41 -16.36 15.70 -4.02
CA ALA A 41 -15.56 15.73 -2.78
C ALA A 41 -15.66 14.48 -1.87
N THR A 42 -16.53 13.51 -2.21
CA THR A 42 -16.92 12.42 -1.31
C THR A 42 -16.12 11.13 -1.48
N PHE A 43 -15.23 11.03 -2.47
CA PHE A 43 -14.53 9.77 -2.79
C PHE A 43 -13.00 9.90 -2.86
N ARG A 44 -12.34 9.90 -1.70
CA ARG A 44 -11.03 9.22 -1.59
C ARG A 44 -11.34 7.76 -1.28
N ARG A 45 -11.15 6.80 -2.19
CA ARG A 45 -11.16 5.37 -1.79
C ARG A 45 -9.90 4.57 -2.12
N SER A 46 -8.83 5.18 -2.64
CA SER A 46 -7.47 4.62 -2.54
C SER A 46 -6.59 5.63 -1.80
N ASP A 47 -5.80 5.16 -0.84
CA ASP A 47 -5.09 6.04 0.09
C ASP A 47 -3.84 6.67 -0.53
N PHE A 48 -3.04 5.88 -1.26
CA PHE A 48 -1.79 6.35 -1.85
C PHE A 48 -1.55 5.80 -3.27
N PRO A 49 -2.03 6.51 -4.30
CA PRO A 49 -1.53 6.34 -5.66
C PRO A 49 -0.16 7.01 -5.81
N ILE A 50 0.90 6.21 -5.95
CA ILE A 50 2.27 6.71 -5.98
C ILE A 50 2.89 6.38 -7.32
N ARG A 51 3.25 7.39 -8.12
CA ARG A 51 4.15 7.20 -9.25
C ARG A 51 5.55 6.92 -8.69
N VAL A 52 6.11 5.79 -9.09
CA VAL A 52 7.45 5.34 -8.68
C VAL A 52 8.35 5.30 -9.90
N ARG A 53 9.57 5.82 -9.73
CA ARG A 53 10.69 5.62 -10.65
C ARG A 53 11.75 4.81 -9.92
N THR A 54 12.15 3.68 -10.47
CA THR A 54 13.18 2.81 -9.89
C THR A 54 14.55 3.08 -10.52
N SER A 55 15.61 2.68 -9.81
CA SER A 55 17.00 2.83 -10.25
C SER A 55 17.33 2.14 -11.58
N ASP A 56 16.58 1.09 -11.94
CA ASP A 56 16.67 0.40 -13.23
C ASP A 56 15.88 1.07 -14.35
N GLY A 57 15.34 2.27 -14.11
CA GLY A 57 14.66 3.09 -15.10
C GLY A 57 13.18 2.76 -15.30
N ARG A 58 12.60 1.78 -14.58
CA ARG A 58 11.15 1.51 -14.69
C ARG A 58 10.35 2.63 -14.06
N VAL A 59 9.21 2.95 -14.70
CA VAL A 59 8.23 3.91 -14.20
C VAL A 59 6.86 3.24 -14.16
N PHE A 60 6.24 3.22 -12.98
CA PHE A 60 4.94 2.58 -12.76
C PHE A 60 4.22 3.24 -11.59
N VAL A 61 2.96 2.87 -11.37
CA VAL A 61 2.16 3.35 -10.24
C VAL A 61 2.07 2.25 -9.19
N VAL A 62 2.31 2.57 -7.94
CA VAL A 62 1.93 1.74 -6.79
C VAL A 62 0.61 2.26 -6.26
N LEU A 63 -0.40 1.40 -6.18
CA LEU A 63 -1.62 1.68 -5.43
C LEU A 63 -1.50 1.05 -4.06
N LEU A 64 -1.07 1.84 -3.08
CA LEU A 64 -0.92 1.38 -1.70
C LEU A 64 -2.17 1.76 -0.90
N GLU A 65 -2.89 0.73 -0.44
CA GLU A 65 -4.08 0.88 0.38
C GLU A 65 -3.81 0.44 1.82
N VAL A 66 -4.12 1.30 2.78
CA VAL A 66 -3.88 0.99 4.19
C VAL A 66 -5.16 0.42 4.78
N GLN A 67 -5.08 -0.74 5.41
CA GLN A 67 -6.22 -1.39 6.01
C GLN A 67 -5.92 -1.78 7.45
N SER A 68 -6.71 -1.23 8.39
CA SER A 68 -6.63 -1.66 9.78
C SER A 68 -7.14 -3.09 9.93
N ARG A 69 -8.19 -3.47 9.20
CA ARG A 69 -8.79 -4.80 9.19
C ARG A 69 -9.11 -5.20 7.76
N TRP A 70 -9.17 -6.50 7.50
CA TRP A 70 -9.56 -7.01 6.19
C TRP A 70 -11.04 -6.73 5.89
N GLU A 71 -11.32 -6.12 4.74
CA GLU A 71 -12.66 -5.89 4.21
C GLU A 71 -12.92 -6.84 3.03
N ARG A 72 -14.13 -7.39 2.93
CA ARG A 72 -14.46 -8.41 1.91
C ARG A 72 -14.50 -7.85 0.49
N ASP A 73 -14.89 -6.60 0.35
CA ASP A 73 -15.01 -5.85 -0.90
C ASP A 73 -13.69 -5.16 -1.32
N LEU A 74 -12.66 -5.20 -0.47
CA LEU A 74 -11.33 -4.63 -0.72
C LEU A 74 -10.76 -5.01 -2.09
N PRO A 75 -10.78 -6.29 -2.54
CA PRO A 75 -10.20 -6.65 -3.82
C PRO A 75 -10.89 -5.98 -5.02
N LEU A 76 -12.22 -5.89 -4.99
CA LEU A 76 -12.99 -5.23 -6.06
C LEU A 76 -12.76 -3.72 -6.06
N ARG A 77 -12.68 -3.10 -4.87
CA ARG A 77 -12.32 -1.68 -4.73
C ARG A 77 -10.92 -1.41 -5.29
N LEU A 78 -9.94 -2.25 -4.97
CA LEU A 78 -8.57 -2.12 -5.46
C LEU A 78 -8.48 -2.38 -6.98
N LEU A 79 -9.34 -3.22 -7.55
CA LEU A 79 -9.45 -3.41 -9.00
C LEU A 79 -10.01 -2.17 -9.72
N GLU A 80 -11.05 -1.53 -9.16
CA GLU A 80 -11.61 -0.27 -9.66
C GLU A 80 -10.53 0.83 -9.72
N TYR A 81 -9.85 1.02 -8.59
CA TYR A 81 -8.41 1.31 -8.44
C TYR A 81 -7.55 1.25 -9.69
N ASP A 82 -7.00 0.07 -9.83
CA ASP A 82 -6.00 -0.30 -10.78
C ASP A 82 -6.42 0.12 -12.20
N ALA A 83 -7.64 -0.26 -12.61
CA ALA A 83 -8.16 0.05 -13.93
C ALA A 83 -8.16 1.56 -14.23
N ARG A 84 -8.62 2.40 -13.29
CA ARG A 84 -8.64 3.86 -13.48
C ARG A 84 -7.25 4.45 -13.69
N TYR A 85 -6.26 4.03 -12.91
CA TYR A 85 -4.90 4.56 -13.04
C TYR A 85 -4.19 4.06 -14.30
N ARG A 86 -4.41 2.80 -14.71
CA ARG A 86 -3.92 2.32 -16.00
C ARG A 86 -4.48 3.15 -17.15
N LEU A 87 -5.80 3.38 -17.16
CA LEU A 87 -6.46 4.16 -18.21
C LEU A 87 -5.97 5.60 -18.25
N LYS A 88 -5.81 6.26 -17.09
CA LYS A 88 -5.40 7.66 -17.04
C LYS A 88 -3.92 7.87 -17.36
N THR A 89 -3.06 6.99 -16.86
CA THR A 89 -1.61 7.22 -16.90
C THR A 89 -0.91 6.48 -18.03
N GLY A 90 -1.53 5.41 -18.57
CA GLY A 90 -0.90 4.48 -19.49
C GLY A 90 0.23 3.64 -18.85
N LEU A 91 0.45 3.77 -17.54
CA LEU A 91 1.51 3.06 -16.83
C LEU A 91 1.00 1.72 -16.27
N SER A 92 1.94 0.79 -16.06
CA SER A 92 1.66 -0.38 -15.23
C SER A 92 1.33 0.03 -13.80
N VAL A 93 0.44 -0.71 -13.16
CA VAL A 93 0.05 -0.51 -11.76
C VAL A 93 0.40 -1.74 -10.94
N LEU A 94 1.00 -1.52 -9.76
CA LEU A 94 1.24 -2.50 -8.72
C LEU A 94 0.25 -2.25 -7.58
N PRO A 95 -0.83 -3.03 -7.48
CA PRO A 95 -1.77 -2.94 -6.37
C PRO A 95 -1.20 -3.63 -5.13
N ALA A 96 -1.24 -2.94 -3.99
CA ALA A 96 -0.72 -3.42 -2.71
C ALA A 96 -1.59 -2.97 -1.53
N VAL A 97 -1.77 -3.86 -0.56
CA VAL A 97 -2.48 -3.59 0.69
C VAL A 97 -1.50 -3.68 1.84
N LEU A 98 -1.41 -2.63 2.65
CA LEU A 98 -0.72 -2.64 3.94
C LEU A 98 -1.73 -2.94 5.04
N LEU A 99 -1.73 -4.19 5.51
CA LEU A 99 -2.63 -4.67 6.54
C LEU A 99 -1.99 -4.51 7.93
N LEU A 100 -2.58 -3.66 8.76
CA LEU A 100 -2.01 -3.25 10.05
C LEU A 100 -2.23 -4.26 11.18
N THR A 101 -3.31 -5.06 11.13
CA THR A 101 -3.61 -6.05 12.17
C THR A 101 -3.77 -7.46 11.59
N PRO A 102 -3.51 -8.53 12.37
CA PRO A 102 -3.66 -9.89 11.89
C PRO A 102 -5.08 -10.18 11.37
N SER A 103 -5.18 -10.92 10.26
CA SER A 103 -6.44 -11.42 9.74
C SER A 103 -6.25 -12.81 9.14
N ARG A 104 -7.23 -13.71 9.37
CA ARG A 104 -7.29 -15.04 8.74
C ARG A 104 -8.04 -15.03 7.39
N ALA A 105 -8.67 -13.92 7.05
CA ALA A 105 -9.51 -13.79 5.85
C ALA A 105 -8.74 -13.19 4.66
N VAL A 106 -7.43 -12.99 4.79
CA VAL A 106 -6.58 -12.37 3.77
C VAL A 106 -6.54 -13.26 2.53
N VAL A 107 -6.72 -12.63 1.37
CA VAL A 107 -6.47 -13.24 0.07
C VAL A 107 -5.56 -12.32 -0.73
N GLU A 108 -4.70 -12.88 -1.58
CA GLU A 108 -3.87 -12.11 -2.53
C GLU A 108 -4.40 -12.21 -3.97
N ARG A 109 -5.48 -12.98 -4.15
CA ARG A 109 -6.16 -13.18 -5.43
C ARG A 109 -7.66 -13.16 -5.20
N PHE A 110 -8.35 -12.44 -6.07
CA PHE A 110 -9.80 -12.44 -6.17
C PHE A 110 -10.21 -13.11 -7.47
N GLU A 111 -11.10 -14.09 -7.37
CA GLU A 111 -11.64 -14.82 -8.52
C GLU A 111 -13.17 -14.91 -8.40
N ASP A 112 -13.87 -14.37 -9.38
CA ASP A 112 -15.34 -14.43 -9.46
C ASP A 112 -15.82 -14.22 -10.90
N GLY A 113 -16.74 -15.07 -11.38
CA GLY A 113 -17.47 -14.85 -12.64
C GLY A 113 -16.64 -14.56 -13.91
N GLY A 114 -15.34 -14.88 -13.93
CA GLY A 114 -14.41 -14.56 -15.02
C GLY A 114 -13.37 -13.48 -14.71
N LEU A 115 -13.50 -12.79 -13.58
CA LEU A 115 -12.47 -11.91 -13.05
C LEU A 115 -11.39 -12.73 -12.37
N ARG A 116 -10.13 -12.45 -12.69
CA ARG A 116 -8.96 -12.92 -11.94
C ARG A 116 -8.08 -11.71 -11.68
N TYR A 117 -7.97 -11.34 -10.42
CA TYR A 117 -7.23 -10.15 -10.01
C TYR A 117 -6.26 -10.50 -8.90
N ALA A 118 -4.98 -10.18 -9.10
CA ALA A 118 -3.93 -10.42 -8.14
C ALA A 118 -3.36 -9.10 -7.64
N PHE A 119 -3.02 -9.06 -6.36
CA PHE A 119 -2.45 -7.90 -5.69
C PHE A 119 -1.58 -8.37 -4.53
N ARG A 120 -0.72 -7.50 -4.02
CA ARG A 120 0.18 -7.85 -2.91
C ARG A 120 -0.48 -7.52 -1.58
N VAL A 121 -0.33 -8.40 -0.58
CA VAL A 121 -0.69 -8.06 0.80
C VAL A 121 0.57 -8.05 1.67
N ILE A 122 0.82 -6.90 2.29
CA ILE A 122 1.87 -6.71 3.29
C ILE A 122 1.20 -6.77 4.66
N SER A 123 1.42 -7.86 5.40
CA SER A 123 0.91 -7.99 6.77
C SER A 123 1.98 -7.55 7.77
N LEU A 124 1.77 -6.42 8.44
CA LEU A 124 2.72 -5.95 9.46
C LEU A 124 2.92 -6.96 10.58
N ALA A 125 1.83 -7.61 11.01
CA ALA A 125 1.87 -8.63 12.05
C ALA A 125 2.70 -9.88 11.70
N ALA A 126 3.00 -10.09 10.41
CA ALA A 126 3.85 -11.18 9.94
C ALA A 126 5.34 -10.79 9.85
N MET A 127 5.67 -9.49 9.92
CA MET A 127 7.03 -8.96 9.84
C MET A 127 7.70 -8.95 11.21
N ASP A 128 9.02 -9.15 11.28
CA ASP A 128 9.78 -9.10 12.53
C ASP A 128 10.15 -7.66 12.89
N ALA A 129 9.77 -7.23 14.09
CA ALA A 129 10.10 -5.92 14.62
C ALA A 129 11.61 -5.66 14.71
N ARG A 130 12.42 -6.69 15.01
CA ARG A 130 13.87 -6.55 15.16
C ARG A 130 14.54 -6.20 13.84
N GLU A 131 14.10 -6.78 12.74
CA GLU A 131 14.64 -6.47 11.40
C GLU A 131 14.48 -4.99 11.05
N VAL A 132 13.36 -4.38 11.44
CA VAL A 132 13.13 -2.93 11.24
C VAL A 132 14.04 -2.10 12.13
N LEU A 133 14.18 -2.46 13.41
CA LEU A 133 15.02 -1.75 14.35
C LEU A 133 16.50 -1.81 13.94
N ASP A 134 16.97 -2.98 13.49
CA ASP A 134 18.34 -3.18 13.01
C ASP A 134 18.64 -2.40 11.73
N LYS A 135 17.64 -2.22 10.86
CA LYS A 135 17.77 -1.35 9.67
C LYS A 135 17.98 0.12 10.04
N GLY A 136 17.52 0.55 11.22
CA GLY A 136 17.80 1.88 11.75
C GLY A 136 17.12 3.05 11.02
N ASP A 137 16.10 2.77 10.19
CA ASP A 137 15.36 3.80 9.44
C ASP A 137 14.20 4.37 10.30
N PRO A 138 14.27 5.63 10.75
CA PRO A 138 13.25 6.23 11.61
C PRO A 138 11.86 6.27 10.97
N CYS A 139 11.77 6.27 9.64
CA CYS A 139 10.49 6.26 8.93
C CYS A 139 9.72 4.93 9.11
N LEU A 140 10.40 3.87 9.53
CA LEU A 140 9.80 2.56 9.76
C LEU A 140 9.43 2.29 11.23
N PHE A 141 10.02 3.03 12.17
CA PHE A 141 9.80 2.84 13.61
C PHE A 141 8.33 2.93 14.05
N PRO A 142 7.49 3.83 13.48
CA PRO A 142 6.08 3.88 13.86
C PRO A 142 5.31 2.57 13.63
N PHE A 143 5.81 1.68 12.76
CA PHE A 143 5.17 0.40 12.45
C PHE A 143 5.58 -0.73 13.39
N VAL A 144 6.67 -0.57 14.15
CA VAL A 144 7.29 -1.62 14.98
C VAL A 144 6.28 -2.22 15.98
N ALA A 145 5.46 -1.39 16.63
CA ALA A 145 4.47 -1.84 17.60
C ALA A 145 3.37 -2.75 17.00
N LEU A 146 3.23 -2.77 15.67
CA LEU A 146 2.27 -3.61 14.94
C LEU A 146 2.92 -4.88 14.37
N MET A 147 4.22 -5.05 14.55
CA MET A 147 5.01 -6.17 14.03
C MET A 147 5.20 -7.27 15.07
N LYS A 148 5.59 -8.46 14.62
CA LYS A 148 5.89 -9.60 15.48
C LYS A 148 7.04 -9.25 16.41
N GLY A 149 6.81 -9.36 17.72
CA GLY A 149 7.82 -9.09 18.74
C GLY A 149 8.08 -7.60 19.03
N GLY A 150 7.23 -6.70 18.52
CA GLY A 150 7.32 -5.25 18.77
C GLY A 150 6.51 -4.74 19.97
N SER A 151 5.91 -5.66 20.75
CA SER A 151 5.11 -5.39 21.94
C SER A 151 5.71 -6.03 23.18
#